data_AF-A0A369J083-F1
#
_entry.id   AF-A0A369J083-F1
#
_cell.length_a   1.000
_cell.length_b   1.000
_cell.length_c   1.000
_cell.angle_alpha   90.00
_cell.angle_beta   90.00
_cell.angle_gamma   90.00
#
_symmetry.space_group_name_H-M   'P 1'
#
loop_
_entity.id
_entity.type
_entity.pdbx_description
1 polymer ?
#
loop_
_entity_poly.entity_id
_entity_poly.type
_entity_poly.pdbx_seq_one_letter_code
_entity_poly.pdbx_strand_id
1 'polypeptide(L)'
;MDGKPKWRRTRSLPHLHASDIDAVFKAMLTESDDSPERAVVALMNKYNFSFPMLLLYLEDNLERQINFSILTSRDIETCLNQPFNLRYLSQFQVHRARLPTSVFKDIISDMDLLMRQFAGPMWLSTYVEERARSIAPIFNRIAGQFNSHIANSLESVMTSFLKEGIVKDRDRLVSRFKAFGIIVLVVIEIRTMPIGDAYYDCLAHLFAECDACDCENLYSGIFHRPSIPIHAILTDGQQFVFFRFDASTQPPVLQQGTLRSVSPAGLSSTYDGSLDVMLHLDRIGYLCSFRPICETVFYIVQLGFLRGMQLHYFQHMMITLRDGGTMADFRKDRERNAWRDADDVARDALDLGVQAAVEARGGGEDADEDARVAAANDKARRAWDMIQESIDALPANYKKPERKYSIMCDWDERRVDRA
;
A
#
# COMPACT_ATOMS: atom_id res chain seq x y z
N MET A 1 35.77 5.74 15.54
CA MET A 1 34.59 6.51 15.99
C MET A 1 33.43 5.53 16.01
N ASP A 2 33.06 5.02 17.19
CA ASP A 2 31.96 4.08 17.36
C ASP A 2 30.62 4.81 17.27
N GLY A 3 30.22 5.12 16.05
CA GLY A 3 28.91 5.69 15.75
C GLY A 3 28.04 4.63 15.11
N LYS A 4 27.22 3.93 15.91
CA LYS A 4 26.12 3.14 15.37
C LYS A 4 25.34 4.03 14.36
N PRO A 5 25.06 3.55 13.14
CA PRO A 5 24.24 4.27 12.17
C PRO A 5 22.98 4.83 12.83
N LYS A 6 22.88 6.16 12.83
CA LYS A 6 21.76 6.88 13.41
C LYS A 6 20.67 6.94 12.36
N TRP A 7 19.59 6.20 12.59
CA TRP A 7 18.41 6.24 11.73
C TRP A 7 17.77 7.63 11.71
N ARG A 8 17.16 7.96 10.56
CA ARG A 8 16.78 9.29 10.07
C ARG A 8 16.10 10.28 11.02
N ARG A 9 15.62 9.83 12.19
CA ARG A 9 14.62 10.57 12.97
C ARG A 9 15.07 10.97 14.37
N THR A 10 16.31 10.62 14.77
CA THR A 10 16.89 11.07 16.05
C THR A 10 17.26 12.56 16.07
N ARG A 11 17.61 13.15 14.92
CA ARG A 11 17.93 14.58 14.73
C ARG A 11 17.58 14.97 13.28
N SER A 12 17.53 16.26 12.96
CA SER A 12 17.53 16.72 11.57
C SER A 12 18.72 16.09 10.85
N LEU A 13 18.50 15.06 10.04
CA LEU A 13 19.55 14.59 9.13
C LEU A 13 20.05 15.78 8.34
N PRO A 14 21.36 15.82 8.04
CA PRO A 14 21.89 16.85 7.16
C PRO A 14 21.08 16.84 5.86
N HIS A 15 20.66 18.04 5.44
CA HIS A 15 20.06 18.19 4.14
C HIS A 15 21.18 18.06 3.09
N LEU A 16 21.02 17.12 2.16
CA LEU A 16 21.94 16.94 1.06
C LEU A 16 21.47 17.80 -0.11
N HIS A 17 22.28 18.81 -0.43
CA HIS A 17 22.03 19.68 -1.57
C HIS A 17 22.29 18.95 -2.88
N ALA A 18 21.58 19.35 -3.93
CA ALA A 18 21.71 18.74 -5.26
C ALA A 18 23.15 18.77 -5.80
N SER A 19 23.92 19.83 -5.51
CA SER A 19 25.33 19.96 -5.91
C SER A 19 26.24 18.90 -5.31
N ASP A 20 25.86 18.34 -4.17
CA ASP A 20 26.72 17.47 -3.38
C ASP A 20 26.36 15.98 -3.56
N ILE A 21 25.25 15.69 -4.27
CA ILE A 21 24.76 14.32 -4.49
C ILE A 21 25.86 13.45 -5.11
N ASP A 22 26.58 13.94 -6.13
CA ASP A 22 27.62 13.15 -6.81
C ASP A 22 28.75 12.70 -5.87
N ALA A 23 29.32 13.65 -5.12
CA ALA A 23 30.43 13.37 -4.22
C ALA A 23 30.01 12.44 -3.08
N VAL A 24 28.83 12.69 -2.50
CA VAL A 24 28.31 11.88 -1.39
C VAL A 24 27.89 10.49 -1.87
N PHE A 25 27.25 10.37 -3.03
CA PHE A 25 26.85 9.07 -3.57
C PHE A 25 28.06 8.21 -3.92
N LYS A 26 29.12 8.78 -4.55
CA LYS A 26 30.38 8.06 -4.80
C LYS A 26 31.03 7.55 -3.50
N ALA A 27 31.02 8.35 -2.44
CA ALA A 27 31.50 7.90 -1.14
C ALA A 27 30.65 6.75 -0.57
N MET A 28 29.31 6.86 -0.65
CA MET A 28 28.41 5.78 -0.22
C MET A 28 28.59 4.52 -1.05
N LEU A 29 28.88 4.64 -2.35
CA LEU A 29 29.13 3.53 -3.25
C LEU A 29 30.37 2.74 -2.83
N THR A 30 31.47 3.44 -2.52
CA THR A 30 32.69 2.81 -1.98
C THR A 30 32.45 2.15 -0.62
N GLU A 31 31.65 2.77 0.26
CA GLU A 31 31.26 2.16 1.54
C GLU A 31 30.35 0.93 1.39
N SER A 32 29.71 0.77 0.23
CA SER A 32 28.68 -0.23 -0.03
C SER A 32 29.11 -1.33 -1.00
N ASP A 33 30.42 -1.61 -1.06
CA ASP A 33 31.03 -2.59 -1.97
C ASP A 33 30.64 -2.38 -3.44
N ASP A 34 30.57 -1.12 -3.87
CA ASP A 34 30.16 -0.72 -5.22
C ASP A 34 28.76 -1.20 -5.65
N SER A 35 27.87 -1.49 -4.69
CA SER A 35 26.44 -1.73 -4.93
C SER A 35 25.65 -0.42 -4.85
N PRO A 36 25.07 0.06 -5.97
CA PRO A 36 24.23 1.26 -5.99
C PRO A 36 22.97 1.15 -5.14
N GLU A 37 22.34 -0.01 -5.09
CA GLU A 37 21.16 -0.26 -4.27
C GLU A 37 21.47 -0.06 -2.78
N ARG A 38 22.58 -0.65 -2.31
CA ARG A 38 23.06 -0.47 -0.94
C ARG A 38 23.47 0.98 -0.67
N ALA A 39 24.12 1.62 -1.65
CA ALA A 39 24.50 3.03 -1.54
C ALA A 39 23.27 3.95 -1.42
N VAL A 40 22.20 3.68 -2.16
CA VAL A 40 20.92 4.40 -2.04
C VAL A 40 20.32 4.20 -0.65
N VAL A 41 20.26 2.97 -0.14
CA VAL A 41 19.77 2.69 1.23
C VAL A 41 20.62 3.38 2.29
N ALA A 42 21.94 3.39 2.14
CA ALA A 42 22.84 4.11 3.03
C ALA A 42 22.62 5.62 2.98
N LEU A 43 22.47 6.19 1.77
CA LEU A 43 22.20 7.61 1.54
C LEU A 43 20.89 8.04 2.21
N MET A 44 19.83 7.28 1.95
CA MET A 44 18.51 7.40 2.55
C MET A 44 18.58 7.49 4.09
N ASN A 45 19.41 6.67 4.72
CA ASN A 45 19.54 6.62 6.17
C ASN A 45 20.41 7.72 6.78
N LYS A 46 21.26 8.37 5.99
CA LYS A 46 22.22 9.40 6.46
C LYS A 46 21.82 10.83 6.10
N TYR A 47 20.99 11.04 5.08
CA TYR A 47 20.68 12.37 4.55
C TYR A 47 19.19 12.59 4.28
N ASN A 48 18.76 13.85 4.34
CA ASN A 48 17.48 14.30 3.80
C ASN A 48 17.72 14.91 2.42
N PHE A 49 17.07 14.39 1.37
CA PHE A 49 17.23 14.90 0.00
C PHE A 49 15.94 14.79 -0.80
N SER A 50 15.92 15.45 -1.96
CA SER A 50 14.88 15.32 -2.95
C SER A 50 15.00 14.00 -3.70
N PHE A 51 14.00 13.14 -3.60
CA PHE A 51 13.94 11.90 -4.38
C PHE A 51 14.02 12.16 -5.89
N PRO A 52 13.25 13.11 -6.46
CA PRO A 52 13.40 13.50 -7.86
C PRO A 52 14.84 13.87 -8.27
N MET A 53 15.57 14.60 -7.41
CA MET A 53 16.96 14.96 -7.71
C MET A 53 17.91 13.76 -7.66
N LEU A 54 17.70 12.83 -6.71
CA LEU A 54 18.47 11.58 -6.68
C LEU A 54 18.20 10.76 -7.95
N LEU A 55 16.95 10.62 -8.37
CA LEU A 55 16.59 9.86 -9.58
C LEU A 55 17.26 10.44 -10.82
N LEU A 56 17.19 11.77 -11.01
CA LEU A 56 17.88 12.45 -12.11
C LEU A 56 19.39 12.18 -12.10
N TYR A 57 20.04 12.30 -10.94
CA TYR A 57 21.46 12.01 -10.82
C TYR A 57 21.78 10.55 -11.19
N LEU A 58 21.00 9.60 -10.66
CA LEU A 58 21.21 8.17 -10.92
C LEU A 58 21.03 7.86 -12.41
N GLU A 59 20.08 8.49 -13.09
CA GLU A 59 19.88 8.31 -14.54
C GLU A 59 21.03 8.84 -15.38
N ASP A 60 21.56 10.00 -15.02
CA ASP A 60 22.64 10.66 -15.77
C ASP A 60 23.99 9.97 -15.56
N ASN A 61 24.17 9.28 -14.42
CA ASN A 61 25.48 8.76 -13.99
C ASN A 61 25.55 7.24 -13.88
N LEU A 62 24.41 6.55 -13.81
CA LEU A 62 24.37 5.09 -13.85
C LEU A 62 23.80 4.65 -15.20
N GLU A 63 24.57 3.81 -15.89
CA GLU A 63 24.10 3.11 -17.10
C GLU A 63 23.02 2.05 -16.79
N ARG A 64 22.58 1.93 -15.52
CA ARG A 64 21.57 0.99 -15.03
C ARG A 64 20.59 1.66 -14.07
N GLN A 65 19.35 1.17 -14.06
CA GLN A 65 18.35 1.57 -13.08
C GLN A 65 18.60 0.86 -11.75
N ILE A 66 18.29 1.55 -10.64
CA ILE A 66 18.34 0.97 -9.30
C ILE A 66 17.19 -0.02 -9.14
N ASN A 67 17.49 -1.22 -8.67
CA ASN A 67 16.48 -2.24 -8.40
C ASN A 67 16.70 -2.88 -7.03
N PHE A 68 15.84 -2.56 -6.07
CA PHE A 68 15.91 -3.11 -4.72
C PHE A 68 15.66 -4.62 -4.64
N SER A 69 15.24 -5.29 -5.73
CA SER A 69 15.09 -6.76 -5.75
C SER A 69 16.40 -7.52 -5.57
N ILE A 70 17.55 -6.87 -5.84
CA ILE A 70 18.89 -7.44 -5.71
C ILE A 70 19.37 -7.41 -4.25
N LEU A 71 18.76 -6.58 -3.39
CA LEU A 71 19.11 -6.51 -1.98
C LEU A 71 18.81 -7.82 -1.27
N THR A 72 19.78 -8.27 -0.48
CA THR A 72 19.65 -9.43 0.39
C THR A 72 19.25 -9.02 1.80
N SER A 73 18.74 -9.97 2.57
CA SER A 73 18.50 -9.81 4.00
C SER A 73 19.72 -9.29 4.75
N ARG A 74 20.92 -9.78 4.44
CA ARG A 74 22.20 -9.33 5.05
C ARG A 74 22.52 -7.85 4.77
N ASP A 75 22.12 -7.34 3.61
CA ASP A 75 22.34 -5.95 3.25
C ASP A 75 21.51 -5.03 4.16
N ILE A 76 20.26 -5.43 4.41
CA ILE A 76 19.35 -4.71 5.30
C ILE A 76 19.77 -4.89 6.77
N GLU A 77 20.27 -6.05 7.19
CA GLU A 77 20.87 -6.25 8.53
C GLU A 77 22.00 -5.28 8.80
N THR A 78 22.88 -5.14 7.83
CA THR A 78 24.03 -4.23 7.90
C THR A 78 23.56 -2.79 8.02
N CYS A 79 22.54 -2.40 7.25
CA CYS A 79 21.95 -1.07 7.35
C CYS A 79 21.31 -0.84 8.73
N LEU A 80 20.55 -1.81 9.24
CA LEU A 80 19.82 -1.71 10.51
C LEU A 80 20.73 -1.83 11.74
N ASN A 81 21.93 -2.41 11.60
CA ASN A 81 22.79 -2.87 12.70
C ASN A 81 22.05 -3.77 13.68
N GLN A 82 21.12 -4.57 13.15
CA GLN A 82 20.40 -5.57 13.90
C GLN A 82 20.13 -6.77 12.98
N PRO A 83 20.06 -7.99 13.52
CA PRO A 83 19.67 -9.15 12.73
C PRO A 83 18.24 -8.98 12.21
N PHE A 84 18.04 -9.27 10.93
CA PHE A 84 16.79 -9.18 10.19
C PHE A 84 16.13 -10.54 10.29
N ASN A 85 15.79 -10.91 11.52
CA ASN A 85 15.32 -12.25 11.84
C ASN A 85 13.78 -12.30 11.88
N LEU A 86 13.21 -13.04 10.92
CA LEU A 86 11.76 -13.24 10.81
C LEU A 86 11.10 -13.89 12.02
N ARG A 87 11.82 -14.66 12.83
CA ARG A 87 11.26 -15.27 14.06
C ARG A 87 10.75 -14.21 15.04
N TYR A 88 11.08 -12.94 14.80
CA TYR A 88 10.70 -11.81 15.63
C TYR A 88 10.06 -10.66 14.84
N LEU A 89 9.58 -10.87 13.60
CA LEU A 89 8.71 -9.84 13.01
C LEU A 89 7.53 -9.68 13.95
N SER A 90 7.45 -8.50 14.57
CA SER A 90 6.33 -8.20 15.43
C SER A 90 5.06 -8.31 14.61
N GLN A 91 4.05 -8.95 15.17
CA GLN A 91 2.79 -9.15 14.48
C GLN A 91 1.92 -7.90 14.63
N PHE A 92 1.13 -7.61 13.61
CA PHE A 92 0.04 -6.65 13.75
C PHE A 92 -1.28 -7.31 13.35
N GLN A 93 -2.35 -6.92 14.04
CA GLN A 93 -3.66 -7.50 13.76
C GLN A 93 -4.22 -6.92 12.47
N VAL A 94 -4.55 -7.82 11.55
CA VAL A 94 -5.25 -7.50 10.30
C VAL A 94 -6.71 -7.89 10.47
N HIS A 95 -7.61 -7.05 9.98
CA HIS A 95 -9.04 -7.34 9.94
C HIS A 95 -9.48 -7.56 8.49
N ARG A 96 -10.68 -8.13 8.34
CA ARG A 96 -11.36 -8.21 7.05
C ARG A 96 -12.49 -7.19 7.09
N ALA A 97 -12.57 -6.34 6.07
CA ALA A 97 -13.74 -5.49 5.85
C ALA A 97 -14.58 -6.15 4.76
N ARG A 98 -15.85 -6.47 5.07
CA ARG A 98 -16.72 -7.21 4.15
C ARG A 98 -16.97 -6.39 2.89
N LEU A 99 -16.68 -6.98 1.74
CA LEU A 99 -17.10 -6.44 0.45
C LEU A 99 -18.56 -6.82 0.17
N PRO A 100 -19.36 -5.90 -0.42
CA PRO A 100 -20.65 -6.26 -0.99
C PRO A 100 -20.50 -7.44 -1.95
N THR A 101 -21.43 -8.38 -1.89
CA THR A 101 -21.35 -9.60 -2.70
C THR A 101 -21.41 -9.29 -4.20
N SER A 102 -22.09 -8.23 -4.61
CA SER A 102 -22.06 -7.74 -6.00
C SER A 102 -20.65 -7.32 -6.43
N VAL A 103 -19.98 -6.48 -5.63
CA VAL A 103 -18.60 -6.04 -5.91
C VAL A 103 -17.64 -7.21 -5.96
N PHE A 104 -17.75 -8.18 -5.03
CA PHE A 104 -16.94 -9.39 -5.06
C PHE A 104 -17.17 -10.21 -6.35
N LYS A 105 -18.44 -10.38 -6.76
CA LYS A 105 -18.77 -11.07 -8.03
C LYS A 105 -18.18 -10.34 -9.24
N ASP A 106 -18.22 -9.01 -9.25
CA ASP A 106 -17.62 -8.21 -10.32
C ASP A 106 -16.11 -8.39 -10.40
N ILE A 107 -15.40 -8.39 -9.25
CA ILE A 107 -13.96 -8.70 -9.18
C ILE A 107 -13.69 -10.08 -9.79
N ILE A 108 -14.43 -11.10 -9.37
CA ILE A 108 -14.27 -12.47 -9.90
C ILE A 108 -14.55 -12.52 -11.41
N SER A 109 -15.57 -11.82 -11.88
CA SER A 109 -15.93 -11.80 -13.29
C SER A 109 -14.85 -11.14 -14.15
N ASP A 110 -14.27 -10.03 -13.66
CA ASP A 110 -13.15 -9.36 -14.31
C ASP A 110 -11.90 -10.25 -14.32
N MET A 111 -11.62 -10.96 -13.23
CA MET A 111 -10.51 -11.91 -13.17
C MET A 111 -10.69 -13.07 -14.16
N ASP A 112 -11.87 -13.67 -14.23
CA ASP A 112 -12.16 -14.75 -15.20
C ASP A 112 -11.96 -14.26 -16.64
N LEU A 113 -12.38 -13.03 -16.95
CA LEU A 113 -12.12 -12.40 -18.24
C LEU A 113 -10.61 -12.26 -18.52
N LEU A 114 -9.86 -11.64 -17.59
CA LEU A 114 -8.43 -11.37 -17.78
C LEU A 114 -7.59 -12.65 -17.79
N MET A 115 -7.95 -13.66 -16.99
CA MET A 115 -7.29 -14.96 -17.01
C MET A 115 -7.44 -15.64 -18.38
N ARG A 116 -8.64 -15.59 -18.98
CA ARG A 116 -8.88 -16.11 -20.33
C ARG A 116 -8.14 -15.33 -21.42
N GLN A 117 -7.98 -14.03 -21.24
CA GLN A 117 -7.33 -13.16 -22.23
C GLN A 117 -5.80 -13.21 -22.18
N PHE A 118 -5.20 -13.26 -20.99
CA PHE A 118 -3.77 -12.96 -20.82
C PHE A 118 -2.96 -14.08 -20.16
N ALA A 119 -3.52 -14.86 -19.26
CA ALA A 119 -2.73 -15.71 -18.37
C ALA A 119 -2.81 -17.21 -18.69
N GLY A 120 -3.82 -17.65 -19.45
CA GLY A 120 -4.15 -19.08 -19.52
C GLY A 120 -4.41 -19.65 -18.11
N PRO A 121 -4.19 -20.94 -17.86
CA PRO A 121 -4.20 -21.46 -16.50
C PRO A 121 -3.13 -20.77 -15.65
N MET A 122 -3.52 -20.16 -14.51
CA MET A 122 -2.65 -19.32 -13.67
C MET A 122 -1.30 -19.97 -13.30
N TRP A 123 -1.25 -21.31 -13.18
CA TRP A 123 -0.04 -22.07 -12.86
C TRP A 123 0.93 -22.26 -14.04
N LEU A 124 0.54 -21.94 -15.27
CA LEU A 124 1.38 -22.03 -16.47
C LEU A 124 2.01 -20.68 -16.85
N SER A 125 1.59 -19.59 -16.22
CA SER A 125 2.12 -18.26 -16.54
C SER A 125 3.59 -18.16 -16.14
N THR A 126 4.43 -17.83 -17.12
CA THR A 126 5.89 -17.73 -16.95
C THR A 126 6.36 -16.33 -16.58
N TYR A 127 5.51 -15.31 -16.78
CA TYR A 127 5.82 -13.90 -16.58
C TYR A 127 5.03 -13.30 -15.42
N VAL A 128 5.67 -12.48 -14.59
CA VAL A 128 5.00 -11.84 -13.44
C VAL A 128 3.90 -10.88 -13.90
N GLU A 129 4.05 -10.25 -15.09
CA GLU A 129 3.09 -9.28 -15.60
C GLU A 129 1.76 -9.90 -16.05
N GLU A 130 1.78 -11.14 -16.52
CA GLU A 130 0.55 -11.88 -16.84
C GLU A 130 -0.25 -12.18 -15.58
N ARG A 131 0.44 -12.57 -14.49
CA ARG A 131 -0.19 -12.79 -13.18
C ARG A 131 -0.68 -11.50 -12.57
N ALA A 132 0.10 -10.44 -12.68
CA ALA A 132 -0.29 -9.13 -12.19
C ALA A 132 -1.58 -8.63 -12.82
N ARG A 133 -1.71 -8.80 -14.15
CA ARG A 133 -2.97 -8.53 -14.85
C ARG A 133 -4.12 -9.38 -14.31
N SER A 134 -3.89 -10.63 -13.94
CA SER A 134 -4.94 -11.50 -13.42
C SER A 134 -5.46 -11.09 -12.04
N ILE A 135 -4.63 -10.48 -11.18
CA ILE A 135 -5.06 -10.02 -9.83
C ILE A 135 -5.34 -8.51 -9.75
N ALA A 136 -4.98 -7.75 -10.79
CA ALA A 136 -5.27 -6.32 -10.92
C ALA A 136 -6.76 -5.95 -10.68
N PRO A 137 -7.77 -6.77 -11.05
CA PRO A 137 -9.17 -6.46 -10.76
C PRO A 137 -9.47 -6.23 -9.28
N ILE A 138 -8.78 -6.91 -8.36
CA ILE A 138 -8.93 -6.70 -6.91
C ILE A 138 -8.66 -5.23 -6.59
N PHE A 139 -7.49 -4.77 -7.01
CA PHE A 139 -7.02 -3.42 -6.71
C PHE A 139 -7.80 -2.36 -7.48
N ASN A 140 -8.09 -2.59 -8.76
CA ASN A 140 -8.74 -1.61 -9.61
C ASN A 140 -10.19 -1.36 -9.19
N ARG A 141 -10.97 -2.41 -8.89
CA ARG A 141 -12.36 -2.26 -8.41
C ARG A 141 -12.41 -1.59 -7.04
N ILE A 142 -11.51 -1.99 -6.13
CA ILE A 142 -11.45 -1.41 -4.78
C ILE A 142 -11.01 0.06 -4.84
N ALA A 143 -9.91 0.37 -5.54
CA ALA A 143 -9.40 1.74 -5.67
C ALA A 143 -10.41 2.63 -6.41
N GLY A 144 -11.12 2.09 -7.40
CA GLY A 144 -12.16 2.82 -8.14
C GLY A 144 -13.28 3.38 -7.25
N GLN A 145 -13.56 2.74 -6.10
CA GLN A 145 -14.54 3.25 -5.13
C GLN A 145 -14.11 4.57 -4.48
N PHE A 146 -12.81 4.87 -4.47
CA PHE A 146 -12.26 6.08 -3.89
C PHE A 146 -12.11 7.22 -4.91
N ASN A 147 -12.65 7.05 -6.12
CA ASN A 147 -12.47 7.97 -7.25
C ASN A 147 -10.96 8.25 -7.47
N SER A 148 -10.57 9.50 -7.74
CA SER A 148 -9.18 9.91 -7.91
C SER A 148 -8.41 10.11 -6.59
N HIS A 149 -9.01 9.82 -5.43
CA HIS A 149 -8.35 10.04 -4.15
C HIS A 149 -7.35 8.95 -3.79
N ILE A 150 -7.49 7.77 -4.39
CA ILE A 150 -6.48 6.71 -4.37
C ILE A 150 -6.00 6.48 -5.81
N ALA A 151 -4.74 6.80 -6.07
CA ALA A 151 -4.11 6.55 -7.34
C ALA A 151 -3.17 5.34 -7.23
N ASN A 152 -3.30 4.40 -8.16
CA ASN A 152 -2.34 3.33 -8.40
C ASN A 152 -1.28 3.83 -9.39
N SER A 153 0.00 3.55 -9.13
CA SER A 153 1.03 3.53 -10.16
C SER A 153 1.80 2.21 -10.13
N LEU A 154 1.98 1.59 -11.30
CA LEU A 154 2.68 0.33 -11.50
C LEU A 154 4.21 0.51 -11.59
N GLU A 155 4.81 1.16 -10.59
CA GLU A 155 6.24 1.49 -10.62
C GLU A 155 6.85 1.48 -9.21
N SER A 156 8.09 0.96 -9.11
CA SER A 156 8.95 1.20 -7.95
C SER A 156 9.16 2.71 -7.76
N VAL A 157 9.37 3.14 -6.53
CA VAL A 157 9.74 4.55 -6.26
C VAL A 157 11.09 4.92 -6.91
N MET A 158 11.93 3.93 -7.22
CA MET A 158 13.19 4.12 -7.93
C MET A 158 13.04 4.12 -9.46
N THR A 159 11.83 3.93 -9.99
CA THR A 159 11.58 4.03 -11.44
C THR A 159 11.61 5.49 -11.88
N SER A 160 12.40 5.76 -12.93
CA SER A 160 12.46 7.05 -13.61
C SER A 160 11.13 7.44 -14.25
N PHE A 161 10.70 8.69 -14.06
CA PHE A 161 9.55 9.28 -14.77
C PHE A 161 9.82 9.55 -16.27
N LEU A 162 11.08 9.52 -16.72
CA LEU A 162 11.45 9.69 -18.13
C LEU A 162 11.58 8.35 -18.86
N LYS A 163 11.70 7.24 -18.11
CA LYS A 163 11.81 5.87 -18.62
C LYS A 163 10.74 4.98 -17.98
N GLU A 164 9.49 5.43 -18.06
CA GLU A 164 8.32 4.68 -17.59
C GLU A 164 8.32 3.27 -18.22
N GLY A 165 8.10 2.25 -17.37
CA GLY A 165 7.96 0.85 -17.81
C GLY A 165 9.24 0.05 -18.09
N ILE A 166 10.45 0.54 -17.73
CA ILE A 166 11.72 -0.19 -17.93
C ILE A 166 12.16 -1.01 -16.70
N VAL A 167 11.65 -0.73 -15.49
CA VAL A 167 11.93 -1.57 -14.30
C VAL A 167 11.08 -2.84 -14.36
N LYS A 168 11.41 -3.71 -15.32
CA LYS A 168 10.87 -5.06 -15.44
C LYS A 168 11.93 -6.01 -14.92
N ASP A 169 11.92 -6.24 -13.61
CA ASP A 169 12.45 -7.51 -13.14
C ASP A 169 11.47 -8.56 -13.65
N ARG A 170 11.94 -9.50 -14.50
CA ARG A 170 11.08 -10.55 -15.06
C ARG A 170 10.32 -11.32 -13.97
N ASP A 171 10.87 -11.33 -12.77
CA ASP A 171 10.36 -12.09 -11.64
C ASP A 171 9.63 -11.22 -10.61
N ARG A 172 9.63 -9.88 -10.71
CA ARG A 172 9.02 -8.98 -9.71
C ARG A 172 8.41 -7.71 -10.32
N LEU A 173 7.27 -7.31 -9.78
CA LEU A 173 6.58 -6.07 -10.13
C LEU A 173 6.23 -5.31 -8.85
N VAL A 174 6.43 -4.00 -8.83
CA VAL A 174 6.10 -3.14 -7.69
C VAL A 174 4.99 -2.20 -8.10
N SER A 175 3.92 -2.19 -7.33
CA SER A 175 2.81 -1.23 -7.45
C SER A 175 2.74 -0.41 -6.17
N ARG A 176 2.45 0.89 -6.29
CA ARG A 176 2.25 1.78 -5.14
C ARG A 176 0.91 2.48 -5.26
N PHE A 177 0.28 2.71 -4.12
CA PHE A 177 -1.00 3.38 -4.00
C PHE A 177 -0.81 4.66 -3.19
N LYS A 178 -1.20 5.78 -3.79
CA LYS A 178 -1.17 7.10 -3.16
C LYS A 178 -2.57 7.51 -2.76
N ALA A 179 -2.78 7.78 -1.47
CA ALA A 179 -3.98 8.42 -0.96
C ALA A 179 -3.67 9.89 -0.69
N PHE A 180 -4.38 10.82 -1.33
CA PHE A 180 -4.13 12.27 -1.22
C PHE A 180 -2.65 12.65 -1.48
N GLY A 181 -2.04 12.04 -2.51
CA GLY A 181 -0.65 12.27 -2.89
C GLY A 181 0.40 11.55 -2.02
N ILE A 182 -0.01 10.90 -0.93
CA ILE A 182 0.87 10.21 0.02
C ILE A 182 0.84 8.71 -0.25
N ILE A 183 2.00 8.06 -0.36
CA ILE A 183 2.10 6.60 -0.53
C ILE A 183 1.66 5.91 0.77
N VAL A 184 0.63 5.07 0.67
CA VAL A 184 0.03 4.38 1.84
C VAL A 184 0.05 2.86 1.72
N LEU A 185 0.19 2.34 0.50
CA LEU A 185 0.24 0.91 0.23
C LEU A 185 1.27 0.61 -0.87
N VAL A 186 2.12 -0.38 -0.60
CA VAL A 186 3.04 -0.98 -1.57
C VAL A 186 2.62 -2.42 -1.83
N VAL A 187 2.57 -2.84 -3.08
CA VAL A 187 2.30 -4.22 -3.48
C VAL A 187 3.49 -4.71 -4.28
N ILE A 188 4.15 -5.76 -3.80
CA ILE A 188 5.20 -6.45 -4.53
C ILE A 188 4.63 -7.76 -5.01
N GLU A 189 4.51 -7.87 -6.33
CA GLU A 189 4.08 -9.07 -7.01
C GLU A 189 5.33 -9.81 -7.46
N ILE A 190 5.40 -11.11 -7.18
CA ILE A 190 6.55 -11.94 -7.49
C ILE A 190 6.11 -13.15 -8.31
N ARG A 191 7.01 -13.71 -9.11
CA ARG A 191 6.67 -14.88 -9.94
C ARG A 191 6.26 -16.09 -9.09
N THR A 192 6.96 -16.37 -8.01
CA THR A 192 6.65 -17.52 -7.14
C THR A 192 7.05 -17.15 -5.73
N MET A 193 6.21 -17.47 -4.74
CA MET A 193 6.59 -17.27 -3.34
C MET A 193 7.83 -18.11 -2.99
N PRO A 194 8.97 -17.50 -2.65
CA PRO A 194 10.17 -18.24 -2.28
C PRO A 194 10.04 -18.82 -0.87
N ILE A 195 10.91 -19.78 -0.56
CA ILE A 195 11.08 -20.39 0.76
C ILE A 195 12.52 -20.22 1.25
N GLY A 196 12.74 -20.30 2.57
CA GLY A 196 14.07 -20.18 3.16
C GLY A 196 14.69 -18.80 2.90
N ASP A 197 16.01 -18.75 2.70
CA ASP A 197 16.79 -17.51 2.57
C ASP A 197 16.25 -16.55 1.49
N ALA A 198 15.77 -17.09 0.36
CA ALA A 198 15.21 -16.28 -0.72
C ALA A 198 13.92 -15.53 -0.32
N TYR A 199 13.17 -16.04 0.67
CA TYR A 199 12.04 -15.30 1.25
C TYR A 199 12.49 -14.09 2.06
N TYR A 200 13.61 -14.20 2.79
CA TYR A 200 14.17 -13.06 3.52
C TYR A 200 14.70 -11.99 2.57
N ASP A 201 15.24 -12.37 1.43
CA ASP A 201 15.67 -11.41 0.40
C ASP A 201 14.46 -10.69 -0.24
N CYS A 202 13.32 -11.37 -0.40
CA CYS A 202 12.06 -10.71 -0.79
C CYS A 202 11.59 -9.68 0.25
N LEU A 203 11.79 -9.95 1.54
CA LEU A 203 11.44 -9.00 2.60
C LEU A 203 12.44 -7.85 2.72
N ALA A 204 13.71 -8.10 2.41
CA ALA A 204 14.72 -7.04 2.29
C ALA A 204 14.33 -6.06 1.19
N HIS A 205 13.91 -6.57 0.03
CA HIS A 205 13.32 -5.78 -1.05
C HIS A 205 12.10 -4.99 -0.58
N LEU A 206 11.13 -5.64 0.09
CA LEU A 206 9.93 -4.98 0.61
C LEU A 206 10.26 -3.86 1.61
N PHE A 207 11.23 -4.09 2.49
CA PHE A 207 11.69 -3.11 3.46
C PHE A 207 12.30 -1.89 2.76
N ALA A 208 13.19 -2.11 1.78
CA ALA A 208 13.82 -1.03 1.04
C ALA A 208 12.81 -0.20 0.25
N GLU A 209 11.82 -0.85 -0.40
CA GLU A 209 10.72 -0.17 -1.09
C GLU A 209 9.86 0.67 -0.12
N CYS A 210 9.51 0.11 1.04
CA CYS A 210 8.75 0.86 2.05
C CYS A 210 9.55 2.04 2.61
N ASP A 211 10.84 1.86 2.90
CA ASP A 211 11.71 2.91 3.41
C ASP A 211 11.88 4.02 2.37
N ALA A 212 12.07 3.67 1.09
CA ALA A 212 12.13 4.62 -0.01
C ALA A 212 10.80 5.37 -0.21
N CYS A 213 9.66 4.68 -0.11
CA CYS A 213 8.33 5.32 -0.13
C CYS A 213 8.12 6.28 1.05
N ASP A 214 8.61 5.95 2.25
CA ASP A 214 8.57 6.86 3.40
C ASP A 214 9.43 8.11 3.15
N CYS A 215 10.58 8.00 2.49
CA CYS A 215 11.36 9.17 2.07
C CYS A 215 10.61 10.08 1.10
N GLU A 216 10.00 9.47 0.09
CA GLU A 216 9.26 10.18 -0.95
C GLU A 216 8.10 10.93 -0.31
N ASN A 217 7.40 10.27 0.62
CA ASN A 217 6.42 10.90 1.48
C ASN A 217 7.05 12.07 2.23
N LEU A 218 8.18 11.91 2.92
CA LEU A 218 8.86 13.00 3.65
C LEU A 218 9.24 14.20 2.77
N TYR A 219 9.56 14.01 1.49
CA TYR A 219 9.99 15.12 0.62
C TYR A 219 8.82 15.83 -0.08
N SER A 220 7.70 15.14 -0.28
CA SER A 220 6.49 15.71 -0.93
C SER A 220 5.83 16.88 -0.16
N GLY A 221 6.34 17.26 1.02
CA GLY A 221 5.80 18.35 1.83
C GLY A 221 6.71 18.78 2.98
N ILE A 222 6.43 19.96 3.55
CA ILE A 222 7.31 20.64 4.52
C ILE A 222 7.14 20.11 5.98
N PHE A 223 6.13 19.26 6.26
CA PHE A 223 5.70 18.95 7.63
C PHE A 223 5.28 17.49 7.89
N HIS A 224 6.08 16.50 7.46
CA HIS A 224 5.75 15.07 7.62
C HIS A 224 6.10 14.48 9.00
N ARG A 225 5.71 15.19 10.07
CA ARG A 225 5.66 14.60 11.40
C ARG A 225 4.22 14.63 11.92
N PRO A 226 3.66 13.47 12.33
CA PRO A 226 4.28 12.14 12.38
C PRO A 226 4.28 11.43 11.01
N SER A 227 5.23 10.52 10.81
CA SER A 227 5.20 9.57 9.70
C SER A 227 4.06 8.59 9.86
N ILE A 228 3.46 8.22 8.74
CA ILE A 228 2.37 7.26 8.69
C ILE A 228 2.93 5.87 8.37
N PRO A 229 2.38 4.81 8.97
CA PRO A 229 2.71 3.46 8.57
C PRO A 229 2.35 3.23 7.09
N ILE A 230 3.24 2.57 6.37
CA ILE A 230 3.01 2.13 4.99
C ILE A 230 2.55 0.67 5.06
N HIS A 231 1.39 0.38 4.51
CA HIS A 231 0.94 -1.00 4.37
C HIS A 231 1.63 -1.66 3.18
N ALA A 232 1.83 -2.96 3.26
CA ALA A 232 2.51 -3.70 2.23
C ALA A 232 1.85 -5.05 1.96
N ILE A 233 1.86 -5.49 0.70
CA ILE A 233 1.38 -6.81 0.27
C ILE A 233 2.48 -7.45 -0.55
N LEU A 234 2.88 -8.66 -0.17
CA LEU A 234 3.71 -9.53 -1.00
C LEU A 234 2.83 -10.65 -1.56
N THR A 235 2.82 -10.85 -2.87
CA THR A 235 1.95 -11.85 -3.50
C THR A 235 2.56 -12.47 -4.75
N ASP A 236 2.26 -13.74 -5.02
CA ASP A 236 2.53 -14.40 -6.30
C ASP A 236 1.26 -14.67 -7.13
N GLY A 237 0.15 -14.04 -6.74
CA GLY A 237 -1.19 -14.24 -7.26
C GLY A 237 -1.94 -15.42 -6.65
N GLN A 238 -1.25 -16.33 -5.96
CA GLN A 238 -1.86 -17.47 -5.25
C GLN A 238 -1.78 -17.32 -3.73
N GLN A 239 -0.72 -16.70 -3.23
CA GLN A 239 -0.48 -16.42 -1.83
C GLN A 239 -0.43 -14.90 -1.62
N PHE A 240 -0.96 -14.43 -0.50
CA PHE A 240 -0.96 -13.01 -0.14
C PHE A 240 -0.49 -12.87 1.30
N VAL A 241 0.64 -12.20 1.49
CA VAL A 241 1.20 -11.90 2.81
C VAL A 241 1.16 -10.40 3.04
N PHE A 242 0.64 -10.00 4.19
CA PHE A 242 0.37 -8.60 4.51
C PHE A 242 1.37 -8.08 5.54
N PHE A 243 1.80 -6.84 5.35
CA PHE A 243 2.79 -6.19 6.18
C PHE A 243 2.37 -4.76 6.56
N ARG A 244 2.95 -4.28 7.64
CA ARG A 244 2.91 -2.87 8.05
C ARG A 244 4.34 -2.42 8.34
N PHE A 245 4.81 -1.46 7.58
CA PHE A 245 6.08 -0.78 7.81
C PHE A 245 5.82 0.46 8.64
N ASP A 246 6.43 0.52 9.82
CA ASP A 246 6.38 1.68 10.69
C ASP A 246 7.77 2.33 10.73
N ALA A 247 7.89 3.47 10.06
CA ALA A 247 9.12 4.26 10.06
C ALA A 247 9.27 5.12 11.33
N SER A 248 8.24 5.24 12.18
CA SER A 248 8.29 6.08 13.38
C SER A 248 9.19 5.49 14.47
N THR A 249 9.41 4.17 14.43
CA THR A 249 10.33 3.44 15.30
C THR A 249 11.78 3.61 14.87
N GLN A 250 12.71 3.31 15.79
CA GLN A 250 14.14 3.41 15.53
C GLN A 250 14.88 2.17 16.04
N PRO A 251 15.39 1.32 15.15
CA PRO A 251 15.22 1.37 13.68
C PRO A 251 13.75 1.17 13.23
N PRO A 252 13.40 1.49 11.97
CA PRO A 252 12.09 1.18 11.41
C PRO A 252 11.74 -0.29 11.59
N VAL A 253 10.45 -0.57 11.79
CA VAL A 253 9.97 -1.92 12.06
C VAL A 253 9.04 -2.35 10.95
N LEU A 254 9.34 -3.50 10.35
CA LEU A 254 8.39 -4.23 9.50
C LEU A 254 7.61 -5.20 10.37
N GLN A 255 6.30 -5.24 10.20
CA GLN A 255 5.39 -6.08 10.98
C GLN A 255 4.60 -6.98 10.04
N GLN A 256 4.48 -8.25 10.39
CA GLN A 256 3.70 -9.20 9.60
C GLN A 256 2.25 -9.25 10.10
N GLY A 257 1.32 -9.28 9.18
CA GLY A 257 -0.11 -9.30 9.46
C GLY A 257 -0.57 -10.68 9.92
N THR A 258 -1.36 -10.71 10.99
CA THR A 258 -2.07 -11.92 11.44
C THR A 258 -3.57 -11.68 11.49
N LEU A 259 -4.36 -12.63 11.01
CA LEU A 259 -5.80 -12.67 11.28
C LEU A 259 -5.99 -13.40 12.61
N ARG A 260 -6.03 -12.68 13.73
CA ARG A 260 -6.53 -13.32 14.96
C ARG A 260 -7.95 -13.78 14.73
N SER A 261 -8.23 -15.04 15.06
CA SER A 261 -9.60 -15.47 15.34
C SER A 261 -10.04 -14.75 16.61
N VAL A 262 -11.12 -13.97 16.54
CA VAL A 262 -11.79 -13.47 17.75
C VAL A 262 -12.41 -14.68 18.43
N SER A 263 -11.62 -15.41 19.21
CA SER A 263 -12.16 -16.44 20.09
C SER A 263 -12.69 -15.74 21.34
N PRO A 264 -13.97 -15.85 21.67
CA PRO A 264 -14.50 -15.32 22.91
C PRO A 264 -13.89 -16.12 24.06
N ALA A 265 -13.14 -15.44 24.93
CA ALA A 265 -12.70 -15.87 26.26
C ALA A 265 -12.44 -17.38 26.47
N GLY A 266 -11.16 -17.76 26.49
CA GLY A 266 -10.69 -18.87 27.33
C GLY A 266 -10.44 -20.23 26.66
N LEU A 267 -10.62 -20.38 25.35
CA LEU A 267 -10.14 -21.56 24.63
C LEU A 267 -8.87 -21.20 23.87
N SER A 268 -7.78 -21.86 24.25
CA SER A 268 -6.46 -21.80 23.61
C SER A 268 -6.58 -22.00 22.10
N SER A 269 -6.62 -20.90 21.34
CA SER A 269 -6.53 -20.90 19.88
C SER A 269 -5.10 -21.24 19.48
N THR A 270 -4.87 -22.49 19.09
CA THR A 270 -3.57 -23.04 18.69
C THR A 270 -3.21 -22.82 17.22
N TYR A 271 -3.86 -21.89 16.51
CA TYR A 271 -3.43 -21.50 15.16
C TYR A 271 -3.53 -19.98 14.96
N ASP A 272 -2.63 -19.25 15.64
CA ASP A 272 -2.25 -17.88 15.28
C ASP A 272 -1.36 -17.98 14.02
N GLY A 273 -1.98 -18.35 12.89
CA GLY A 273 -1.28 -18.52 11.62
C GLY A 273 -0.99 -17.17 10.97
N SER A 274 0.19 -17.03 10.37
CA SER A 274 0.42 -16.05 9.30
C SER A 274 -0.78 -16.08 8.35
N LEU A 275 -1.26 -14.92 7.90
CA LEU A 275 -2.19 -14.90 6.79
C LEU A 275 -1.42 -15.32 5.53
N ASP A 276 -1.26 -16.62 5.35
CA ASP A 276 -0.89 -17.25 4.10
C ASP A 276 -2.16 -17.89 3.56
N VAL A 277 -2.94 -17.12 2.80
CA VAL A 277 -4.15 -17.64 2.17
C VAL A 277 -3.71 -18.28 0.87
N MET A 278 -3.56 -19.60 0.89
CA MET A 278 -3.36 -20.39 -0.32
C MET A 278 -4.72 -20.61 -1.00
N LEU A 279 -4.81 -20.25 -2.28
CA LEU A 279 -6.02 -20.51 -3.07
C LEU A 279 -6.20 -22.01 -3.33
N HIS A 280 -7.41 -22.52 -3.06
CA HIS A 280 -7.73 -23.90 -3.38
C HIS A 280 -7.83 -24.13 -4.89
N LEU A 281 -7.55 -25.37 -5.32
CA LEU A 281 -7.57 -25.75 -6.74
C LEU A 281 -8.98 -25.99 -7.29
N ASP A 282 -9.96 -26.32 -6.44
CA ASP A 282 -11.35 -26.47 -6.86
C ASP A 282 -12.07 -25.11 -6.90
N ARG A 283 -13.08 -24.96 -7.77
CA ARG A 283 -13.73 -23.66 -8.02
C ARG A 283 -14.40 -23.09 -6.77
N ILE A 284 -15.05 -23.92 -5.96
CA ILE A 284 -15.78 -23.46 -4.78
C ILE A 284 -14.79 -23.07 -3.69
N GLY A 285 -13.79 -23.92 -3.44
CA GLY A 285 -12.68 -23.62 -2.54
C GLY A 285 -11.92 -22.36 -2.95
N TYR A 286 -11.67 -22.16 -4.24
CA TYR A 286 -11.03 -20.94 -4.76
C TYR A 286 -11.85 -19.70 -4.37
N LEU A 287 -13.16 -19.69 -4.64
CA LEU A 287 -14.03 -18.56 -4.29
C LEU A 287 -14.07 -18.33 -2.77
N CYS A 288 -14.14 -19.40 -1.98
CA CYS A 288 -14.18 -19.34 -0.52
C CYS A 288 -12.86 -18.80 0.09
N SER A 289 -11.72 -19.14 -0.50
CA SER A 289 -10.39 -18.65 -0.06
C SER A 289 -10.08 -17.25 -0.58
N PHE A 290 -10.55 -16.91 -1.79
CA PHE A 290 -10.26 -15.62 -2.42
C PHE A 290 -11.05 -14.45 -1.82
N ARG A 291 -12.28 -14.67 -1.36
CA ARG A 291 -13.10 -13.62 -0.74
C ARG A 291 -12.40 -12.98 0.49
N PRO A 292 -11.87 -13.74 1.46
CA PRO A 292 -11.06 -13.19 2.54
C PRO A 292 -9.89 -12.31 2.10
N ILE A 293 -9.21 -12.65 0.99
CA ILE A 293 -8.12 -11.83 0.44
C ILE A 293 -8.67 -10.48 -0.02
N CYS A 294 -9.72 -10.48 -0.84
CA CYS A 294 -10.34 -9.24 -1.32
C CYS A 294 -10.81 -8.34 -0.16
N GLU A 295 -11.43 -8.93 0.86
CA GLU A 295 -11.89 -8.22 2.07
C GLU A 295 -10.72 -7.64 2.89
N THR A 296 -9.56 -8.31 2.88
CA THR A 296 -8.35 -7.85 3.58
C THR A 296 -7.67 -6.72 2.80
N VAL A 297 -7.59 -6.85 1.47
CA VAL A 297 -7.12 -5.77 0.59
C VAL A 297 -8.01 -4.54 0.76
N PHE A 298 -9.34 -4.72 0.77
CA PHE A 298 -10.29 -3.62 0.98
C PHE A 298 -10.07 -2.91 2.32
N TYR A 299 -9.90 -3.67 3.40
CA TYR A 299 -9.58 -3.13 4.72
C TYR A 299 -8.31 -2.28 4.71
N ILE A 300 -7.24 -2.75 4.07
CA ILE A 300 -5.96 -2.03 4.01
C ILE A 300 -6.04 -0.78 3.14
N VAL A 301 -6.75 -0.84 2.01
CA VAL A 301 -6.96 0.33 1.16
C VAL A 301 -7.77 1.41 1.91
N GLN A 302 -8.80 1.02 2.67
CA GLN A 302 -9.54 1.95 3.54
C GLN A 302 -8.68 2.55 4.65
N LEU A 303 -7.82 1.76 5.29
CA LEU A 303 -6.85 2.30 6.25
C LEU A 303 -5.93 3.32 5.59
N GLY A 304 -5.41 3.01 4.40
CA GLY A 304 -4.60 3.94 3.62
C GLY A 304 -5.34 5.24 3.31
N PHE A 305 -6.59 5.17 2.88
CA PHE A 305 -7.45 6.33 2.63
C PHE A 305 -7.58 7.23 3.87
N LEU A 306 -7.92 6.63 5.02
CA LEU A 306 -8.05 7.33 6.30
C LEU A 306 -6.74 8.04 6.69
N ARG A 307 -5.59 7.36 6.55
CA ARG A 307 -4.29 7.94 6.88
C ARG A 307 -3.88 9.06 5.92
N GLY A 308 -4.10 8.88 4.62
CA GLY A 308 -3.85 9.90 3.61
C GLY A 308 -4.67 11.16 3.88
N MET A 309 -5.97 11.00 4.15
CA MET A 309 -6.87 12.11 4.49
C MET A 309 -6.43 12.85 5.76
N GLN A 310 -6.16 12.12 6.84
CA GLN A 310 -5.75 12.70 8.12
C GLN A 310 -4.45 13.51 7.99
N LEU A 311 -3.48 12.98 7.25
CA LEU A 311 -2.21 13.65 7.04
C LEU A 311 -2.37 14.88 6.13
N HIS A 312 -3.16 14.77 5.07
CA HIS A 312 -3.44 15.89 4.17
C HIS A 312 -4.14 17.05 4.91
N TYR A 313 -5.14 16.74 5.75
CA TYR A 313 -5.78 17.72 6.63
C TYR A 313 -4.78 18.36 7.61
N PHE A 314 -3.89 17.57 8.21
CA PHE A 314 -2.84 18.08 9.10
C PHE A 314 -1.87 19.03 8.36
N GLN A 315 -1.48 18.71 7.12
CA GLN A 315 -0.64 19.58 6.30
C GLN A 315 -1.32 20.91 6.00
N HIS A 316 -2.61 20.89 5.63
CA HIS A 316 -3.39 22.09 5.38
C HIS A 316 -3.42 23.01 6.62
N MET A 317 -3.62 22.42 7.81
CA MET A 317 -3.55 23.14 9.07
C MET A 317 -2.18 23.79 9.31
N MET A 318 -1.09 23.05 9.08
CA MET A 318 0.27 23.54 9.31
C MET A 318 0.65 24.69 8.35
N ILE A 319 0.22 24.62 7.08
CA ILE A 319 0.41 25.70 6.10
C ILE A 319 -0.33 26.96 6.55
N THR A 320 -1.59 26.82 6.95
CA THR A 320 -2.42 27.94 7.43
C THR A 320 -1.79 28.67 8.62
N LEU A 321 -1.25 27.91 9.59
CA LEU A 321 -0.58 28.48 10.75
C LEU A 321 0.74 29.18 10.39
N ARG A 322 1.49 28.64 9.42
CA ARG A 322 2.73 29.26 8.93
C ARG A 322 2.46 30.59 8.24
N ASP A 323 1.37 30.69 7.49
CA ASP A 323 1.01 31.90 6.73
C ASP A 323 0.40 33.01 7.62
N GLY A 324 0.57 32.89 8.95
CA GLY A 324 0.13 33.89 9.93
C GLY A 324 -1.32 33.73 10.38
N GLY A 325 -2.02 32.67 9.94
CA GLY A 325 -3.34 32.33 10.44
C GLY A 325 -3.30 31.92 11.92
N THR A 326 -4.34 32.26 12.67
CA THR A 326 -4.45 31.81 14.07
C THR A 326 -5.18 30.48 14.16
N MET A 327 -4.96 29.74 15.26
CA MET A 327 -5.78 28.56 15.58
C MET A 327 -7.28 28.91 15.73
N ALA A 328 -7.62 30.16 16.04
CA ALA A 328 -9.02 30.60 16.11
C ALA A 328 -9.65 30.75 14.73
N ASP A 329 -8.87 31.19 13.73
CA ASP A 329 -9.29 31.27 12.33
C ASP A 329 -9.52 29.87 11.77
N PHE A 330 -8.58 28.96 12.01
CA PHE A 330 -8.71 27.56 11.61
C PHE A 330 -9.88 26.84 12.31
N ARG A 331 -10.20 27.20 13.56
CA ARG A 331 -11.35 26.63 14.28
C ARG A 331 -12.70 27.08 13.72
N LYS A 332 -12.77 28.24 13.08
CA LYS A 332 -13.98 28.76 12.42
C LYS A 332 -14.08 28.33 10.96
N ASP A 333 -13.05 27.67 10.45
CA ASP A 333 -12.97 27.24 9.07
C ASP A 333 -14.03 26.17 8.76
N ARG A 334 -14.87 26.45 7.77
CA ARG A 334 -15.88 25.52 7.27
C ARG A 334 -15.22 24.27 6.67
N GLU A 335 -14.01 24.40 6.13
CA GLU A 335 -13.26 23.28 5.55
C GLU A 335 -12.82 22.30 6.63
N ARG A 336 -12.48 22.77 7.83
CA ARG A 336 -12.15 21.90 8.96
C ARG A 336 -13.29 20.97 9.34
N ASN A 337 -14.52 21.48 9.39
CA ASN A 337 -15.68 20.65 9.69
C ASN A 337 -15.91 19.62 8.58
N ALA A 338 -15.77 20.02 7.31
CA ALA A 338 -15.87 19.11 6.17
C ALA A 338 -14.85 17.95 6.23
N TRP A 339 -13.59 18.24 6.55
CA TRP A 339 -12.57 17.19 6.75
C TRP A 339 -12.90 16.24 7.90
N ARG A 340 -13.39 16.80 9.02
CA ARG A 340 -13.77 15.99 10.18
C ARG A 340 -14.98 15.11 9.85
N ASP A 341 -16.00 15.66 9.22
CA ASP A 341 -17.20 14.91 8.83
C ASP A 341 -16.82 13.77 7.86
N ALA A 342 -15.95 14.04 6.88
CA ALA A 342 -15.42 13.02 5.97
C ALA A 342 -14.65 11.91 6.69
N ASP A 343 -13.80 12.28 7.66
CA ASP A 343 -13.01 11.35 8.47
C ASP A 343 -13.87 10.51 9.42
N ASP A 344 -14.88 11.10 10.06
CA ASP A 344 -15.84 10.39 10.90
C ASP A 344 -16.65 9.37 10.04
N VAL A 345 -17.16 9.78 8.88
CA VAL A 345 -17.91 8.88 7.98
C VAL A 345 -17.02 7.75 7.44
N ALA A 346 -15.76 8.02 7.10
CA ALA A 346 -14.83 6.98 6.62
C ALA A 346 -14.47 5.97 7.72
N ARG A 347 -14.35 6.40 8.98
CA ARG A 347 -14.13 5.48 10.11
C ARG A 347 -15.36 4.60 10.33
N ASP A 348 -16.54 5.19 10.33
CA ASP A 348 -17.79 4.45 10.49
C ASP A 348 -17.98 3.43 9.36
N ALA A 349 -17.58 3.78 8.12
CA ALA A 349 -17.58 2.86 6.99
C ALA A 349 -16.66 1.64 7.23
N LEU A 350 -15.44 1.88 7.73
CA LEU A 350 -14.48 0.83 8.05
C LEU A 350 -15.01 -0.09 9.16
N ASP A 351 -15.47 0.49 10.26
CA ASP A 351 -15.98 -0.25 11.41
C ASP A 351 -17.21 -1.09 11.03
N LEU A 352 -18.14 -0.52 10.25
CA LEU A 352 -19.31 -1.23 9.74
C LEU A 352 -18.92 -2.38 8.80
N GLY A 353 -17.93 -2.17 7.94
CA GLY A 353 -17.38 -3.21 7.06
C GLY A 353 -16.72 -4.36 7.84
N VAL A 354 -15.98 -4.04 8.91
CA VAL A 354 -15.38 -5.04 9.80
C VAL A 354 -16.46 -5.80 10.57
N GLN A 355 -17.46 -5.11 11.11
CA GLN A 355 -18.60 -5.73 11.78
C GLN A 355 -19.34 -6.70 10.86
N ALA A 356 -19.62 -6.27 9.62
CA ALA A 356 -20.24 -7.12 8.60
C ALA A 356 -19.41 -8.40 8.33
N ALA A 357 -18.07 -8.30 8.36
CA ALA A 357 -17.21 -9.47 8.17
C ALA A 357 -17.24 -10.43 9.37
N VAL A 358 -17.36 -9.91 10.59
CA VAL A 358 -17.50 -10.71 11.81
C VAL A 358 -18.85 -11.43 11.83
N GLU A 359 -19.94 -10.72 11.55
CA GLU A 359 -21.30 -11.28 11.54
C GLU A 359 -21.47 -12.36 10.46
N ALA A 360 -20.88 -12.17 9.29
CA ALA A 360 -20.87 -13.19 8.25
C ALA A 360 -20.15 -14.49 8.66
N ARG A 361 -19.22 -14.43 9.64
CA ARG A 361 -18.49 -15.61 10.14
C ARG A 361 -19.11 -16.27 11.36
N GLY A 362 -19.82 -15.51 12.20
CA GLY A 362 -20.42 -16.03 13.44
C GLY A 362 -21.59 -16.98 13.15
N GLY A 363 -21.31 -18.24 12.79
CA GLY A 363 -22.31 -19.27 12.55
C GLY A 363 -22.05 -20.51 13.39
N GLY A 364 -22.97 -20.79 14.32
CA GLY A 364 -23.27 -22.17 14.76
C GLY A 364 -24.28 -22.81 13.79
N GLU A 365 -24.63 -24.08 14.01
CA GLU A 365 -25.57 -24.89 13.20
C GLU A 365 -27.04 -24.42 13.28
N ASP A 366 -27.31 -23.10 13.38
CA ASP A 366 -28.65 -22.55 13.51
C ASP A 366 -29.30 -22.28 12.16
N ALA A 367 -30.63 -22.48 12.10
CA ALA A 367 -31.49 -22.46 10.91
C ALA A 367 -31.66 -21.09 10.20
N ASP A 368 -30.84 -20.08 10.52
CA ASP A 368 -30.96 -18.71 9.96
C ASP A 368 -29.64 -18.15 9.39
N GLU A 369 -28.79 -19.05 8.85
CA GLU A 369 -27.54 -18.66 8.21
C GLU A 369 -27.76 -17.70 7.02
N ASP A 370 -28.78 -17.96 6.21
CA ASP A 370 -29.07 -17.14 5.02
C ASP A 370 -29.48 -15.70 5.38
N ALA A 371 -30.34 -15.50 6.38
CA ALA A 371 -30.71 -14.14 6.78
C ALA A 371 -29.55 -13.40 7.44
N ARG A 372 -28.71 -14.11 8.22
CA ARG A 372 -27.47 -13.55 8.78
C ARG A 372 -26.51 -13.08 7.68
N VAL A 373 -26.29 -13.91 6.65
CA VAL A 373 -25.43 -13.55 5.52
C VAL A 373 -26.03 -12.39 4.72
N ALA A 374 -27.35 -12.35 4.53
CA ALA A 374 -28.04 -11.25 3.88
C ALA A 374 -27.87 -9.94 4.66
N ALA A 375 -28.09 -9.95 5.98
CA ALA A 375 -27.93 -8.79 6.85
C ALA A 375 -26.47 -8.26 6.85
N ALA A 376 -25.49 -9.17 6.94
CA ALA A 376 -24.08 -8.81 6.83
C ALA A 376 -23.75 -8.20 5.46
N ASN A 377 -24.38 -8.68 4.39
CA ASN A 377 -24.20 -8.13 3.05
C ASN A 377 -24.83 -6.73 2.88
N ASP A 378 -25.98 -6.47 3.51
CA ASP A 378 -26.59 -5.14 3.50
C ASP A 378 -25.75 -4.13 4.29
N LYS A 379 -25.17 -4.54 5.42
CA LYS A 379 -24.17 -3.72 6.15
C LYS A 379 -22.93 -3.43 5.29
N ALA A 380 -22.43 -4.44 4.57
CA ALA A 380 -21.30 -4.26 3.66
C ALA A 380 -21.63 -3.28 2.53
N ARG A 381 -22.86 -3.32 1.97
CA ARG A 381 -23.33 -2.35 0.98
C ARG A 381 -23.38 -0.94 1.57
N ARG A 382 -23.94 -0.78 2.77
CA ARG A 382 -23.96 0.50 3.47
C ARG A 382 -22.54 1.05 3.70
N ALA A 383 -21.62 0.22 4.18
CA ALA A 383 -20.22 0.61 4.38
C ALA A 383 -19.56 1.04 3.07
N TRP A 384 -19.85 0.35 1.97
CA TRP A 384 -19.37 0.70 0.63
C TRP A 384 -19.90 2.07 0.18
N ASP A 385 -21.19 2.34 0.37
CA ASP A 385 -21.81 3.63 0.03
C ASP A 385 -21.28 4.78 0.89
N MET A 386 -20.98 4.52 2.17
CA MET A 386 -20.41 5.52 3.09
C MET A 386 -19.03 6.02 2.66
N ILE A 387 -18.26 5.24 1.90
CA ILE A 387 -16.99 5.73 1.32
C ILE A 387 -17.28 6.90 0.36
N GLN A 388 -18.34 6.82 -0.44
CA GLN A 388 -18.72 7.91 -1.33
C GLN A 388 -19.25 9.10 -0.52
N GLU A 389 -20.01 8.87 0.55
CA GLU A 389 -20.46 9.94 1.46
C GLU A 389 -19.28 10.66 2.14
N SER A 390 -18.22 9.94 2.52
CA SER A 390 -16.99 10.54 3.04
C SER A 390 -16.34 11.45 1.99
N ILE A 391 -16.22 10.97 0.75
CA ILE A 391 -15.67 11.77 -0.36
C ILE A 391 -16.55 13.00 -0.63
N ASP A 392 -17.87 12.83 -0.59
CA ASP A 392 -18.84 13.91 -0.78
C ASP A 392 -18.86 14.88 0.41
N ALA A 393 -18.32 14.52 1.56
CA ALA A 393 -18.18 15.40 2.72
C ALA A 393 -16.89 16.23 2.68
N LEU A 394 -15.88 15.87 1.86
CA LEU A 394 -14.62 16.62 1.72
C LEU A 394 -14.85 18.09 1.31
N PRO A 395 -13.90 19.02 1.56
CA PRO A 395 -14.05 20.38 1.06
C PRO A 395 -14.16 20.43 -0.48
N ALA A 396 -14.85 21.44 -1.01
CA ALA A 396 -15.22 21.51 -2.43
C ALA A 396 -14.02 21.44 -3.40
N ASN A 397 -12.85 21.91 -2.98
CA ASN A 397 -11.60 21.87 -3.75
C ASN A 397 -11.08 20.44 -3.95
N TYR A 398 -11.49 19.49 -3.09
CA TYR A 398 -11.06 18.10 -3.11
C TYR A 398 -12.13 17.16 -3.70
N LYS A 399 -13.41 17.57 -3.72
CA LYS A 399 -14.48 16.74 -4.32
C LYS A 399 -14.35 16.55 -5.83
N LYS A 400 -13.65 17.45 -6.54
CA LYS A 400 -13.58 17.38 -8.00
C LYS A 400 -12.76 16.14 -8.38
N PRO A 401 -13.35 15.17 -9.09
CA PRO A 401 -12.51 14.18 -9.74
C PRO A 401 -11.61 14.95 -10.69
N GLU A 402 -10.35 14.55 -10.82
CA GLU A 402 -9.63 14.84 -12.06
C GLU A 402 -10.35 14.12 -13.21
N ARG A 403 -11.48 14.69 -13.64
CA ARG A 403 -12.36 14.20 -14.71
C ARG A 403 -11.69 14.20 -16.09
N LYS A 404 -10.39 14.52 -16.15
CA LYS A 404 -9.65 14.73 -17.39
C LYS A 404 -9.40 13.46 -18.21
N TYR A 405 -9.69 12.27 -17.67
CA TYR A 405 -9.24 11.01 -18.28
C TYR A 405 -10.32 9.91 -18.40
N SER A 406 -11.59 10.19 -18.07
CA SER A 406 -12.66 9.18 -18.28
C SER A 406 -13.21 9.27 -19.70
N ILE A 407 -12.75 8.37 -20.57
CA ILE A 407 -13.23 8.24 -21.96
C ILE A 407 -14.75 8.05 -21.99
N MET A 408 -15.31 7.33 -21.01
CA MET A 408 -16.75 7.08 -20.91
C MET A 408 -17.57 8.32 -20.53
N CYS A 409 -16.97 9.34 -19.90
CA CYS A 409 -17.68 10.58 -19.60
C CYS A 409 -17.94 11.43 -20.86
N ASP A 410 -17.10 11.25 -21.89
CA ASP A 410 -17.27 11.87 -23.20
C ASP A 410 -17.97 10.94 -24.21
N TRP A 411 -18.43 9.76 -23.76
CA TRP A 411 -19.16 8.82 -24.58
C TRP A 411 -20.50 9.42 -25.02
N ASP A 412 -20.57 9.78 -26.29
CA ASP A 412 -21.79 10.19 -26.96
C ASP A 412 -22.18 9.10 -27.94
N GLU A 413 -23.12 8.24 -27.52
CA GLU A 413 -23.65 7.11 -28.30
C GLU A 413 -23.97 7.53 -29.73
N ARG A 414 -24.62 8.70 -29.90
CA ARG A 414 -25.04 9.18 -31.22
C ARG A 414 -23.87 9.63 -32.07
N ARG A 415 -22.79 10.14 -31.49
CA ARG A 415 -21.57 10.51 -32.22
C ARG A 415 -20.75 9.28 -32.57
N VAL A 416 -20.70 8.28 -31.69
CA VAL A 416 -20.00 7.02 -31.93
C VAL A 416 -20.71 6.21 -33.01
N ASP A 417 -22.05 6.07 -32.93
CA ASP A 417 -22.86 5.34 -33.92
C ASP A 417 -22.79 5.94 -35.34
N ARG A 418 -22.41 7.22 -35.45
CA ARG A 418 -22.29 7.94 -36.72
C ARG A 418 -20.89 7.91 -37.32
N ALA A 419 -19.87 7.56 -36.53
CA ALA A 419 -18.48 7.45 -36.96
C ALA A 419 -18.24 6.10 -37.63
#